data_AF-A0A0W0ZM32-F1
#
_entry.id   AF-A0A0W0ZM32-F1
#
_cell.length_a   1.000
_cell.length_b   1.000
_cell.length_c   1.000
_cell.angle_alpha   90.00
_cell.angle_beta   90.00
_cell.angle_gamma   90.00
#
_symmetry.space_group_name_H-M   'P 1'
#
loop_
_entity.id
_entity.type
_entity.pdbx_description
1 polymer ?
#
loop_
_entity_poly.entity_id
_entity_poly.type
_entity_poly.pdbx_seq_one_letter_code
_entity_poly.pdbx_strand_id
1 'polypeptide(L)'
;MKSSNSYIDEKKSKILENIFKQGGLEDLELSPYVQYSLCRRKWVLSVLEKYIDRSFFSNLTNEQILKVLDEEFILREKKPSFADLIKFYHGDNLHAFLNKHRNKWSKIDQFLAILKVIENPEIKTSLLNENANSFITDCNSLCQLLKYFPKESSLQVANNYGHFIDSAKKLSLVLGALPSRNDEFLKKFDNLITDGIDVAQIGDKLYGNRLDFVKSHIHLMTVNSLDSILSLFEPHLFGNAWEIKNTLVNEFLKANPHLSVFSILPELKPNNWVPILCGYIENNFQEGIALANSLLGSERSIDGGYIHTGKVRYNNNEMYSNESILLNLIPKMIYPQQKLKAAKNNINYIKNLSSYIAIVKMLDESNRMEFIKCIPEPAQSEVIKAAQAPSIPIINANALNSIGMFAPKVNSQSKEIKIPKVFICPLTKKMMHDPVIFKGDFNTYERSAITQYLELYKKSPLTEDKMQPGQKIADVLKSDSKLAESIEEFKVDHPELFYSSPANN
;
A
#
# COMPACT_ATOMS: atom_id res chain seq x y z
N MET A 1 -42.85 -10.65 53.45
CA MET A 1 -42.32 -10.21 52.13
C MET A 1 -41.97 -11.45 51.32
N LYS A 2 -42.82 -11.86 50.37
CA LYS A 2 -42.45 -12.86 49.35
C LYS A 2 -41.53 -12.16 48.34
N SER A 3 -40.39 -12.76 48.02
CA SER A 3 -39.36 -12.16 47.17
C SER A 3 -39.86 -11.92 45.75
N SER A 4 -39.53 -10.76 45.20
CA SER A 4 -39.87 -10.29 43.85
C SER A 4 -39.45 -11.22 42.70
N ASN A 5 -38.62 -12.23 42.97
CA ASN A 5 -38.21 -13.22 41.98
C ASN A 5 -39.29 -14.27 41.69
N SER A 6 -40.18 -14.62 42.63
CA SER A 6 -41.16 -15.69 42.39
C SER A 6 -42.28 -15.27 41.43
N TYR A 7 -42.57 -13.96 41.34
CA TYR A 7 -43.61 -13.43 40.46
C TYR A 7 -43.16 -13.32 39.00
N ILE A 8 -41.86 -13.10 38.78
CA ILE A 8 -41.26 -13.02 37.45
C ILE A 8 -41.20 -14.41 36.81
N ASP A 9 -40.94 -15.45 37.60
CA ASP A 9 -40.86 -16.82 37.10
C ASP A 9 -42.25 -17.40 36.73
N GLU A 10 -43.29 -17.04 37.49
CA GLU A 10 -44.67 -17.45 37.15
C GLU A 10 -45.16 -16.81 35.84
N LYS A 11 -44.81 -15.53 35.61
CA LYS A 11 -45.17 -14.83 34.36
C LYS A 11 -44.43 -15.41 33.15
N LYS A 12 -43.15 -15.76 33.30
CA LYS A 12 -42.36 -16.42 32.25
C LYS A 12 -42.90 -17.81 31.90
N SER A 13 -43.33 -18.57 32.91
CA SER A 13 -43.91 -19.90 32.73
C SER A 13 -45.21 -19.87 31.93
N LYS A 14 -46.16 -18.97 32.26
CA LYS A 14 -47.43 -18.82 31.53
C LYS A 14 -47.26 -18.38 30.08
N ILE A 15 -46.21 -17.60 29.78
CA ILE A 15 -45.93 -17.14 28.42
C ILE A 15 -45.41 -18.29 27.56
N LEU A 16 -44.47 -19.09 28.07
CA LEU A 16 -43.98 -20.28 27.37
C LEU A 16 -45.10 -21.29 27.13
N GLU A 17 -45.98 -21.48 28.11
CA GLU A 17 -47.14 -22.38 27.99
C GLU A 17 -48.10 -21.94 26.87
N ASN A 18 -48.31 -20.64 26.70
CA ASN A 18 -49.13 -20.10 25.60
C ASN A 18 -48.46 -20.27 24.23
N ILE A 19 -47.14 -20.12 24.14
CA ILE A 19 -46.38 -20.34 22.89
C ILE A 19 -46.45 -21.82 22.49
N PHE A 20 -46.32 -22.74 23.46
CA PHE A 20 -46.45 -24.19 23.21
C PHE A 20 -47.85 -24.58 22.74
N LYS A 21 -48.91 -24.01 23.36
CA LYS A 21 -50.31 -24.23 22.94
C LYS A 21 -50.58 -23.68 21.54
N GLN A 22 -50.07 -22.49 21.23
CA GLN A 22 -50.27 -21.89 19.90
C GLN A 22 -49.46 -22.57 18.78
N GLY A 23 -48.41 -23.31 19.12
CA GLY A 23 -47.59 -24.10 18.19
C GLY A 23 -48.10 -25.51 17.91
N GLY A 24 -49.22 -25.95 18.50
CA GLY A 24 -49.79 -27.29 18.27
C GLY A 24 -48.99 -28.45 18.88
N LEU A 25 -48.20 -28.20 19.94
CA LEU A 25 -47.33 -29.20 20.59
C LEU A 25 -47.99 -29.83 21.84
N GLU A 26 -49.32 -29.90 21.85
CA GLU A 26 -50.13 -30.24 23.03
C GLU A 26 -49.94 -31.69 23.52
N ASP A 27 -49.44 -32.58 22.65
CA ASP A 27 -49.30 -34.03 22.91
C ASP A 27 -47.90 -34.48 23.36
N LEU A 28 -46.96 -33.56 23.59
CA LEU A 28 -45.62 -33.90 24.10
C LEU A 28 -45.62 -33.95 25.63
N GLU A 29 -45.81 -35.15 26.20
CA GLU A 29 -45.56 -35.40 27.62
C GLU A 29 -44.05 -35.21 27.93
N LEU A 30 -43.70 -34.01 28.37
CA LEU A 30 -42.34 -33.72 28.82
C LEU A 30 -42.16 -34.16 30.27
N SER A 31 -41.13 -34.99 30.49
CA SER A 31 -40.74 -35.44 31.83
C SER A 31 -40.51 -34.26 32.80
N PRO A 32 -40.79 -34.41 34.10
CA PRO A 32 -40.56 -33.37 35.11
C PRO A 32 -39.13 -32.82 35.13
N TYR A 33 -38.16 -33.61 34.66
CA TYR A 33 -36.76 -33.20 34.52
C TYR A 33 -36.56 -32.18 33.38
N VAL A 34 -37.34 -32.27 32.30
CA VAL A 34 -37.34 -31.32 31.18
C VAL A 34 -38.01 -30.01 31.60
N GLN A 35 -39.11 -30.08 32.35
CA GLN A 35 -39.76 -28.89 32.94
C GLN A 35 -38.81 -28.12 33.88
N TYR A 36 -38.01 -28.83 34.67
CA TYR A 36 -37.00 -28.23 35.55
C TYR A 36 -35.77 -27.67 34.78
N SER A 37 -35.41 -28.29 33.66
CA SER A 37 -34.26 -27.89 32.83
C SER A 37 -34.50 -26.66 31.95
N LEU A 38 -35.77 -26.32 31.68
CA LEU A 38 -36.18 -25.12 30.95
C LEU A 38 -35.74 -23.80 31.61
N CYS A 39 -35.35 -23.83 32.90
CA CYS A 39 -34.82 -22.67 33.61
C CYS A 39 -33.33 -22.38 33.34
N ARG A 40 -32.61 -23.15 32.52
CA ARG A 40 -31.18 -22.89 32.22
C ARG A 40 -30.95 -22.39 30.79
N ARG A 41 -30.58 -21.09 30.72
CA ARG A 41 -30.11 -20.25 29.58
C ARG A 41 -29.31 -20.91 28.44
N LYS A 42 -28.67 -22.07 28.64
CA LYS A 42 -27.79 -22.71 27.64
C LYS A 42 -28.48 -23.74 26.76
N TRP A 43 -29.61 -24.33 27.20
CA TRP A 43 -30.27 -25.37 26.41
C TRP A 43 -31.12 -24.78 25.28
N VAL A 44 -31.82 -23.67 25.52
CA VAL A 44 -32.62 -22.98 24.50
C VAL A 44 -31.76 -22.61 23.29
N LEU A 45 -30.55 -22.07 23.49
CA LEU A 45 -29.62 -21.77 22.38
C LEU A 45 -29.15 -23.03 21.64
N SER A 46 -28.84 -24.11 22.37
CA SER A 46 -28.48 -25.41 21.76
C SER A 46 -29.64 -26.08 21.04
N VAL A 47 -30.90 -25.73 21.34
CA VAL A 47 -32.09 -26.27 20.67
C VAL A 47 -32.49 -25.37 19.49
N LEU A 48 -32.36 -24.06 19.62
CA LEU A 48 -32.53 -23.10 18.53
C LEU A 48 -31.49 -23.32 17.42
N GLU A 49 -30.21 -23.57 17.76
CA GLU A 49 -29.15 -23.83 16.79
C GLU A 49 -29.17 -25.25 16.20
N LYS A 50 -29.78 -26.23 16.90
CA LYS A 50 -29.63 -27.66 16.56
C LYS A 50 -30.94 -28.39 16.21
N TYR A 51 -32.10 -27.83 16.56
CA TYR A 51 -33.40 -28.51 16.46
C TYR A 51 -34.57 -27.64 15.95
N ILE A 52 -34.42 -26.33 15.81
CA ILE A 52 -35.41 -25.56 15.04
C ILE A 52 -35.11 -25.73 13.56
N ASP A 53 -35.70 -26.79 13.03
CA ASP A 53 -35.86 -27.01 11.61
C ASP A 53 -36.49 -25.78 10.94
N ARG A 54 -36.05 -25.47 9.71
CA ARG A 54 -36.48 -24.30 8.92
C ARG A 54 -38.01 -24.25 8.71
N SER A 55 -38.67 -25.41 8.86
CA SER A 55 -40.12 -25.61 8.78
C SER A 55 -40.91 -24.93 9.92
N PHE A 56 -40.29 -24.62 11.06
CA PHE A 56 -40.99 -23.94 12.16
C PHE A 56 -41.32 -22.48 11.81
N PHE A 57 -40.39 -21.77 11.17
CA PHE A 57 -40.58 -20.37 10.80
C PHE A 57 -41.44 -20.21 9.54
N SER A 58 -41.58 -21.24 8.69
CA SER A 58 -42.41 -21.15 7.49
C SER A 58 -43.91 -21.04 7.78
N ASN A 59 -44.35 -21.41 8.99
CA ASN A 59 -45.76 -21.37 9.39
C ASN A 59 -46.11 -20.13 10.23
N LEU A 60 -45.14 -19.29 10.56
CA LEU A 60 -45.36 -18.08 11.35
C LEU A 60 -45.57 -16.88 10.43
N THR A 61 -46.58 -16.07 10.73
CA THR A 61 -46.72 -14.77 10.09
C THR A 61 -45.59 -13.84 10.50
N ASN A 62 -45.27 -12.86 9.65
CA ASN A 62 -44.22 -11.86 9.93
C ASN A 62 -44.40 -11.15 11.28
N GLU A 63 -45.64 -10.97 11.73
CA GLU A 63 -45.97 -10.34 13.00
C GLU A 63 -45.68 -11.25 14.20
N GLN A 64 -45.88 -12.55 14.06
CA GLN A 64 -45.55 -13.56 15.07
C GLN A 64 -44.04 -13.75 15.21
N ILE A 65 -43.29 -13.78 14.11
CA ILE A 65 -41.83 -13.85 14.13
C ILE A 65 -41.25 -12.62 14.85
N LEU A 66 -41.75 -11.41 14.51
CA LEU A 66 -41.34 -10.17 15.17
C LEU A 66 -41.62 -10.19 16.68
N LYS A 67 -42.76 -10.73 17.09
CA LYS A 67 -43.15 -10.82 18.51
C LYS A 67 -42.27 -11.80 19.28
N VAL A 68 -41.97 -12.97 18.71
CA VAL A 68 -41.07 -13.97 19.30
C VAL A 68 -39.66 -13.42 19.46
N LEU A 69 -39.16 -12.71 18.44
CA LEU A 69 -37.85 -12.06 18.49
C LEU A 69 -37.81 -10.94 19.54
N ASP A 70 -38.78 -10.02 19.53
CA ASP A 70 -38.86 -8.95 20.54
C ASP A 70 -38.92 -9.50 21.98
N GLU A 71 -39.63 -10.61 22.20
CA GLU A 71 -39.73 -11.27 23.51
C GLU A 71 -38.45 -12.03 23.93
N GLU A 72 -37.73 -12.68 23.01
CA GLU A 72 -36.40 -13.27 23.25
C GLU A 72 -35.37 -12.18 23.64
N PHE A 73 -35.45 -11.01 23.01
CA PHE A 73 -34.49 -9.93 23.25
C PHE A 73 -34.73 -9.19 24.57
N ILE A 74 -35.97 -9.12 25.05
CA ILE A 74 -36.29 -8.65 26.40
C ILE A 74 -35.59 -9.53 27.47
N LEU A 75 -35.38 -10.82 27.19
CA LEU A 75 -34.71 -11.75 28.12
C LEU A 75 -33.18 -11.63 28.15
N ARG A 76 -32.54 -10.93 27.19
CA ARG A 76 -31.07 -10.82 27.07
C ARG A 76 -30.45 -9.59 27.74
N GLU A 77 -31.23 -8.67 28.32
CA GLU A 77 -30.77 -7.39 28.90
C GLU A 77 -29.83 -6.53 28.00
N LYS A 78 -29.69 -6.87 26.72
CA LYS A 78 -28.98 -6.10 25.71
C LYS A 78 -29.85 -6.00 24.48
N LYS A 79 -30.18 -4.76 24.09
CA LYS A 79 -30.85 -4.50 22.81
C LYS A 79 -29.91 -4.98 21.68
N PRO A 80 -30.35 -5.90 20.81
CA PRO A 80 -29.53 -6.34 19.69
C PRO A 80 -29.21 -5.15 18.78
N SER A 81 -28.06 -5.18 18.13
CA SER A 81 -27.79 -4.22 17.07
C SER A 81 -28.71 -4.51 15.89
N PHE A 82 -29.02 -3.50 15.07
CA PHE A 82 -29.85 -3.69 13.88
C PHE A 82 -29.25 -4.73 12.91
N ALA A 83 -27.92 -4.84 12.88
CA ALA A 83 -27.20 -5.85 12.11
C ALA A 83 -27.44 -7.28 12.65
N ASP A 84 -27.63 -7.44 13.96
CA ASP A 84 -27.97 -8.74 14.55
C ASP A 84 -29.39 -9.17 14.18
N LEU A 85 -30.34 -8.22 14.13
CA LEU A 85 -31.71 -8.50 13.71
C LEU A 85 -31.77 -8.99 12.26
N ILE A 86 -30.98 -8.39 11.36
CA ILE A 86 -30.97 -8.75 9.93
C ILE A 86 -30.56 -10.21 9.70
N LYS A 87 -29.68 -10.77 10.53
CA LYS A 87 -29.23 -12.16 10.39
C LYS A 87 -30.35 -13.20 10.57
N PHE A 88 -31.45 -12.82 11.21
CA PHE A 88 -32.61 -13.70 11.43
C PHE A 88 -33.62 -13.67 10.28
N TYR A 89 -33.48 -12.74 9.33
CA TYR A 89 -34.38 -12.62 8.18
C TYR A 89 -33.71 -13.11 6.90
N HIS A 90 -34.44 -13.90 6.12
CA HIS A 90 -34.01 -14.40 4.81
C HIS A 90 -35.11 -14.18 3.75
N GLY A 91 -34.71 -14.08 2.48
CA GLY A 91 -35.63 -13.96 1.34
C GLY A 91 -36.58 -12.76 1.44
N ASP A 92 -37.85 -12.97 1.10
CA ASP A 92 -38.89 -11.93 1.06
C ASP A 92 -39.15 -11.28 2.43
N ASN A 93 -38.96 -12.03 3.52
CA ASN A 93 -39.15 -11.53 4.88
C ASN A 93 -38.11 -10.48 5.26
N LEU A 94 -36.88 -10.60 4.74
CA LEU A 94 -35.85 -9.58 4.91
C LEU A 94 -36.20 -8.30 4.16
N HIS A 95 -36.70 -8.42 2.94
CA HIS A 95 -37.11 -7.26 2.14
C HIS A 95 -38.26 -6.49 2.82
N ALA A 96 -39.30 -7.21 3.29
CA ALA A 96 -40.43 -6.62 4.00
C ALA A 96 -39.99 -5.95 5.32
N PHE A 97 -39.12 -6.60 6.10
CA PHE A 97 -38.58 -6.04 7.34
C PHE A 97 -37.81 -4.74 7.09
N LEU A 98 -36.93 -4.74 6.10
CA LEU A 98 -36.13 -3.57 5.75
C LEU A 98 -37.03 -2.41 5.30
N ASN A 99 -38.00 -2.66 4.42
CA ASN A 99 -38.94 -1.62 3.98
C ASN A 99 -39.80 -1.05 5.13
N LYS A 100 -40.24 -1.89 6.07
CA LYS A 100 -40.99 -1.45 7.26
C LYS A 100 -40.17 -0.51 8.16
N HIS A 101 -38.84 -0.68 8.18
CA HIS A 101 -37.95 0.10 9.05
C HIS A 101 -37.15 1.19 8.32
N ARG A 102 -37.43 1.41 7.02
CA ARG A 102 -36.74 2.39 6.16
C ARG A 102 -36.60 3.77 6.79
N ASN A 103 -37.66 4.29 7.42
CA ASN A 103 -37.69 5.64 8.01
C ASN A 103 -36.77 5.80 9.23
N LYS A 104 -36.22 4.71 9.78
CA LYS A 104 -35.30 4.75 10.91
C LYS A 104 -33.84 4.88 10.48
N TRP A 105 -33.54 4.73 9.18
CA TRP A 105 -32.20 4.82 8.62
C TRP A 105 -31.83 6.28 8.33
N SER A 106 -31.53 7.05 9.36
CA SER A 106 -31.17 8.46 9.18
C SER A 106 -29.72 8.68 8.72
N LYS A 107 -28.89 7.62 8.70
CA LYS A 107 -27.45 7.72 8.42
C LYS A 107 -27.00 6.68 7.40
N ILE A 108 -26.19 7.11 6.45
CA ILE A 108 -25.57 6.23 5.44
C ILE A 108 -24.84 5.05 6.08
N ASP A 109 -24.15 5.26 7.21
CA ASP A 109 -23.42 4.20 7.92
C ASP A 109 -24.31 3.02 8.34
N GLN A 110 -25.56 3.31 8.73
CA GLN A 110 -26.52 2.27 9.08
C GLN A 110 -26.90 1.48 7.84
N PHE A 111 -27.20 2.15 6.72
CA PHE A 111 -27.52 1.50 5.46
C PHE A 111 -26.34 0.67 4.93
N LEU A 112 -25.11 1.16 5.03
CA LEU A 112 -23.91 0.39 4.67
C LEU A 112 -23.72 -0.84 5.56
N ALA A 113 -24.02 -0.75 6.86
CA ALA A 113 -23.99 -1.90 7.76
C ALA A 113 -25.00 -2.97 7.36
N ILE A 114 -26.20 -2.56 6.91
CA ILE A 114 -27.23 -3.46 6.37
C ILE A 114 -26.68 -4.18 5.13
N LEU A 115 -26.17 -3.43 4.15
CA LEU A 115 -25.66 -3.96 2.89
C LEU A 115 -24.48 -4.94 3.06
N LYS A 116 -23.72 -4.83 4.16
CA LYS A 116 -22.66 -5.77 4.51
C LYS A 116 -23.18 -7.13 4.98
N VAL A 117 -24.36 -7.19 5.58
CA VAL A 117 -24.95 -8.43 6.12
C VAL A 117 -25.77 -9.16 5.05
N ILE A 118 -26.27 -8.45 4.03
CA ILE A 118 -27.05 -9.06 2.94
C ILE A 118 -26.12 -9.80 1.99
N GLU A 119 -26.21 -11.14 2.01
CA GLU A 119 -25.46 -12.03 1.12
C GLU A 119 -26.10 -12.16 -0.27
N ASN A 120 -27.43 -12.02 -0.36
CA ASN A 120 -28.15 -12.15 -1.64
C ASN A 120 -27.93 -10.89 -2.52
N PRO A 121 -27.32 -11.03 -3.72
CA PRO A 121 -27.00 -9.90 -4.57
C PRO A 121 -28.23 -9.22 -5.18
N GLU A 122 -29.32 -9.94 -5.43
CA GLU A 122 -30.56 -9.39 -5.99
C GLU A 122 -31.24 -8.47 -4.97
N ILE A 123 -31.38 -8.93 -3.72
CA ILE A 123 -31.94 -8.13 -2.62
C ILE A 123 -31.07 -6.89 -2.38
N LYS A 124 -29.74 -7.06 -2.39
CA LYS A 124 -28.80 -5.94 -2.22
C LYS A 124 -28.95 -4.90 -3.32
N THR A 125 -29.09 -5.34 -4.57
CA THR A 125 -29.28 -4.46 -5.74
C THR A 125 -30.64 -3.76 -5.70
N SER A 126 -31.72 -4.48 -5.35
CA SER A 126 -33.06 -3.89 -5.18
C SER A 126 -33.05 -2.78 -4.13
N LEU A 127 -32.54 -3.06 -2.93
CA LEU A 127 -32.44 -2.09 -1.85
C LEU A 127 -31.59 -0.88 -2.22
N LEU A 128 -30.45 -1.13 -2.88
CA LEU A 128 -29.59 -0.06 -3.37
C LEU A 128 -30.34 0.84 -4.36
N ASN A 129 -31.05 0.27 -5.34
CA ASN A 129 -31.81 1.04 -6.33
C ASN A 129 -32.97 1.83 -5.71
N GLU A 130 -33.73 1.24 -4.79
CA GLU A 130 -34.88 1.89 -4.14
C GLU A 130 -34.48 3.03 -3.19
N ASN A 131 -33.27 2.96 -2.62
CA ASN A 131 -32.85 3.84 -1.53
C ASN A 131 -31.65 4.75 -1.87
N ALA A 132 -30.96 4.54 -2.99
CA ALA A 132 -29.80 5.35 -3.37
C ALA A 132 -30.09 6.85 -3.32
N ASN A 133 -31.25 7.28 -3.84
CA ASN A 133 -31.62 8.70 -3.91
C ASN A 133 -31.70 9.36 -2.53
N SER A 134 -32.11 8.62 -1.50
CA SER A 134 -32.21 9.16 -0.14
C SER A 134 -30.87 9.22 0.61
N PHE A 135 -29.87 8.47 0.18
CA PHE A 135 -28.58 8.37 0.87
C PHE A 135 -27.44 9.09 0.16
N ILE A 136 -27.51 9.23 -1.17
CA ILE A 136 -26.50 9.95 -1.95
C ILE A 136 -26.84 11.44 -1.92
N THR A 137 -26.18 12.14 -1.00
CA THR A 137 -26.34 13.59 -0.79
C THR A 137 -25.12 14.38 -1.25
N ASP A 138 -24.00 13.70 -1.48
CA ASP A 138 -22.74 14.28 -1.91
C ASP A 138 -21.86 13.23 -2.64
N CYS A 139 -20.69 13.65 -3.10
CA CYS A 139 -19.74 12.76 -3.77
C CYS A 139 -19.17 11.67 -2.83
N ASN A 140 -19.04 11.93 -1.53
CA ASN A 140 -18.48 10.97 -0.58
C ASN A 140 -19.45 9.80 -0.34
N SER A 141 -20.72 10.10 -0.13
CA SER A 141 -21.81 9.13 -0.01
C SER A 141 -21.96 8.31 -1.29
N LEU A 142 -21.85 8.94 -2.47
CA LEU A 142 -21.77 8.23 -3.75
C LEU A 142 -20.62 7.22 -3.77
N CYS A 143 -19.39 7.65 -3.45
CA CYS A 143 -18.20 6.78 -3.46
C CYS A 143 -18.31 5.61 -2.47
N GLN A 144 -18.92 5.84 -1.30
CA GLN A 144 -19.13 4.78 -0.33
C GLN A 144 -20.11 3.72 -0.85
N LEU A 145 -21.19 4.14 -1.51
CA LEU A 145 -22.22 3.26 -2.03
C LEU A 145 -21.76 2.48 -3.27
N LEU A 146 -21.00 3.10 -4.17
CA LEU A 146 -20.50 2.46 -5.41
C LEU A 146 -19.72 1.16 -5.15
N LYS A 147 -19.09 1.02 -3.98
CA LYS A 147 -18.36 -0.19 -3.55
C LYS A 147 -19.27 -1.41 -3.31
N TYR A 148 -20.58 -1.21 -3.19
CA TYR A 148 -21.56 -2.26 -2.90
C TYR A 148 -22.43 -2.62 -4.10
N PHE A 149 -22.41 -1.80 -5.15
CA PHE A 149 -23.13 -2.09 -6.39
C PHE A 149 -22.40 -3.18 -7.19
N PRO A 150 -23.14 -4.05 -7.90
CA PRO A 150 -22.58 -4.90 -8.95
C PRO A 150 -21.87 -4.06 -10.01
N LYS A 151 -20.87 -4.66 -10.66
CA LYS A 151 -20.00 -3.99 -11.63
C LYS A 151 -20.76 -3.24 -12.73
N GLU A 152 -21.82 -3.85 -13.28
CA GLU A 152 -22.66 -3.26 -14.31
C GLU A 152 -23.49 -2.08 -13.77
N SER A 153 -24.00 -2.18 -12.55
CA SER A 153 -24.87 -1.16 -11.93
C SER A 153 -24.10 0.04 -11.39
N SER A 154 -22.86 -0.15 -10.90
CA SER A 154 -22.03 0.94 -10.36
C SER A 154 -21.87 2.08 -11.37
N LEU A 155 -21.72 1.75 -12.65
CA LEU A 155 -21.58 2.73 -13.71
C LEU A 155 -22.86 3.52 -13.95
N GLN A 156 -24.01 2.85 -14.02
CA GLN A 156 -25.30 3.50 -14.22
C GLN A 156 -25.60 4.46 -13.07
N VAL A 157 -25.31 4.04 -11.83
CA VAL A 157 -25.44 4.88 -10.64
C VAL A 157 -24.52 6.09 -10.71
N ALA A 158 -23.23 5.88 -10.98
CA ALA A 158 -22.28 6.99 -11.12
C ALA A 158 -22.74 8.00 -12.18
N ASN A 159 -23.30 7.54 -13.30
CA ASN A 159 -23.89 8.41 -14.33
C ASN A 159 -25.09 9.22 -13.81
N ASN A 160 -26.03 8.58 -13.12
CA ASN A 160 -27.24 9.24 -12.61
C ASN A 160 -26.92 10.34 -11.58
N TYR A 161 -25.85 10.14 -10.80
CA TYR A 161 -25.40 11.08 -9.76
C TYR A 161 -24.18 11.91 -10.18
N GLY A 162 -23.92 12.00 -11.49
CA GLY A 162 -22.78 12.72 -12.05
C GLY A 162 -22.73 14.20 -11.65
N HIS A 163 -23.87 14.81 -11.34
CA HIS A 163 -23.96 16.21 -10.89
C HIS A 163 -23.25 16.49 -9.56
N PHE A 164 -22.92 15.47 -8.75
CA PHE A 164 -22.08 15.65 -7.55
C PHE A 164 -20.58 15.71 -7.85
N ILE A 165 -20.19 15.42 -9.09
CA ILE A 165 -18.80 15.41 -9.56
C ILE A 165 -18.57 16.74 -10.29
N ASP A 166 -18.12 17.74 -9.55
CA ASP A 166 -17.91 19.12 -10.03
C ASP A 166 -16.44 19.53 -10.11
N SER A 167 -15.53 18.59 -9.84
CA SER A 167 -14.08 18.83 -9.79
C SER A 167 -13.30 17.55 -10.07
N ALA A 168 -12.08 17.70 -10.58
CA ALA A 168 -11.16 16.58 -10.85
C ALA A 168 -10.89 15.73 -9.59
N LYS A 169 -10.77 16.37 -8.43
CA LYS A 169 -10.63 15.68 -7.14
C LYS A 169 -11.81 14.76 -6.81
N LYS A 170 -13.05 15.22 -7.04
CA LYS A 170 -14.24 14.39 -6.82
C LYS A 170 -14.35 13.28 -7.87
N LEU A 171 -14.00 13.58 -9.12
CA LEU A 171 -13.93 12.58 -10.19
C LEU A 171 -12.94 11.46 -9.83
N SER A 172 -11.76 11.80 -9.30
CA SER A 172 -10.77 10.84 -8.78
C SER A 172 -11.39 9.87 -7.78
N LEU A 173 -12.13 10.37 -6.78
CA LEU A 173 -12.76 9.57 -5.76
C LEU A 173 -13.74 8.55 -6.37
N VAL A 174 -14.60 9.01 -7.29
CA VAL A 174 -15.58 8.16 -7.97
C VAL A 174 -14.90 7.11 -8.84
N LEU A 175 -13.87 7.49 -9.62
CA LEU A 175 -13.12 6.56 -10.45
C LEU A 175 -12.42 5.46 -9.65
N GLY A 176 -11.98 5.78 -8.43
CA GLY A 176 -11.41 4.78 -7.52
C GLY A 176 -12.43 3.84 -6.87
N ALA A 177 -13.71 4.22 -6.89
CA ALA A 177 -14.80 3.36 -6.43
C ALA A 177 -15.42 2.51 -7.57
N LEU A 178 -15.17 2.86 -8.84
CA LEU A 178 -15.69 2.12 -9.97
C LEU A 178 -14.87 0.84 -10.25
N PRO A 179 -15.53 -0.31 -10.46
CA PRO A 179 -14.86 -1.61 -10.63
C PRO A 179 -14.18 -1.82 -11.98
N SER A 180 -14.47 -1.01 -13.00
CA SER A 180 -13.81 -1.09 -14.32
C SER A 180 -13.92 0.20 -15.12
N ARG A 181 -13.06 0.29 -16.13
CA ARG A 181 -12.92 1.44 -16.99
C ARG A 181 -14.19 1.64 -17.78
N ASN A 182 -14.59 2.89 -17.93
CA ASN A 182 -15.69 3.26 -18.79
C ASN A 182 -15.39 4.58 -19.49
N ASP A 183 -15.01 4.50 -20.76
CA ASP A 183 -14.63 5.66 -21.57
C ASP A 183 -15.79 6.63 -21.78
N GLU A 184 -17.03 6.13 -21.83
CA GLU A 184 -18.22 6.98 -22.00
C GLU A 184 -18.47 7.86 -20.77
N PHE A 185 -18.30 7.30 -19.57
CA PHE A 185 -18.37 8.05 -18.32
C PHE A 185 -17.26 9.09 -18.23
N LEU A 186 -16.03 8.72 -18.60
CA LEU A 186 -14.90 9.66 -18.61
C LEU A 186 -15.17 10.86 -19.53
N LYS A 187 -15.62 10.60 -20.76
CA LYS A 187 -15.95 11.64 -21.75
C LYS A 187 -16.97 12.66 -21.25
N LYS A 188 -17.87 12.29 -20.35
CA LYS A 188 -18.86 13.22 -19.76
C LYS A 188 -18.22 14.25 -18.81
N PHE A 189 -17.04 13.95 -18.28
CA PHE A 189 -16.32 14.78 -17.33
C PHE A 189 -15.00 15.33 -17.88
N ASP A 190 -14.72 15.18 -19.17
CA ASP A 190 -13.51 15.73 -19.81
C ASP A 190 -13.39 17.24 -19.57
N ASN A 191 -14.52 17.96 -19.48
CA ASN A 191 -14.56 19.39 -19.19
C ASN A 191 -14.12 19.78 -17.76
N LEU A 192 -14.06 18.82 -16.83
CA LEU A 192 -13.52 19.05 -15.48
C LEU A 192 -11.99 18.99 -15.44
N ILE A 193 -11.35 18.58 -16.54
CA ILE A 193 -9.91 18.48 -16.67
C ILE A 193 -9.42 19.65 -17.49
N THR A 194 -8.92 20.66 -16.80
CA THR A 194 -8.47 21.89 -17.45
C THR A 194 -6.96 21.90 -17.66
N ASP A 195 -6.22 21.19 -16.81
CA ASP A 195 -4.76 21.15 -16.85
C ASP A 195 -4.16 19.83 -16.33
N GLY A 196 -2.83 19.75 -16.30
CA GLY A 196 -2.09 18.62 -15.77
C GLY A 196 -2.22 18.42 -14.25
N ILE A 197 -2.59 19.45 -13.49
CA ILE A 197 -2.78 19.35 -12.03
C ILE A 197 -4.04 18.52 -11.75
N ASP A 198 -5.10 18.74 -12.50
CA ASP A 198 -6.34 17.95 -12.43
C ASP A 198 -6.06 16.46 -12.71
N VAL A 199 -5.26 16.17 -13.74
CA VAL A 199 -4.81 14.81 -14.08
C VAL A 199 -4.01 14.19 -12.93
N ALA A 200 -3.11 14.97 -12.30
CA ALA A 200 -2.30 14.51 -11.18
C ALA A 200 -3.14 14.19 -9.93
N GLN A 201 -4.16 14.99 -9.63
CA GLN A 201 -5.08 14.73 -8.53
C GLN A 201 -5.90 13.44 -8.73
N ILE A 202 -6.17 13.07 -9.99
CA ILE A 202 -6.82 11.79 -10.33
C ILE A 202 -5.85 10.61 -10.18
N GLY A 203 -4.56 10.87 -10.38
CA GLY A 203 -3.48 9.90 -10.27
C GLY A 203 -3.10 9.44 -8.84
N ASP A 204 -3.66 10.01 -7.77
CA ASP A 204 -3.20 9.74 -6.39
C ASP A 204 -3.22 8.24 -5.97
N LYS A 205 -3.95 7.38 -6.70
CA LYS A 205 -3.87 5.91 -6.56
C LYS A 205 -4.04 5.24 -7.93
N LEU A 206 -3.03 5.32 -8.78
CA LEU A 206 -3.01 4.84 -10.17
C LEU A 206 -3.17 3.32 -10.33
N TYR A 207 -4.39 2.84 -10.07
CA TYR A 207 -4.82 1.47 -10.32
C TYR A 207 -6.06 1.46 -11.20
N GLY A 208 -6.14 0.45 -12.06
CA GLY A 208 -7.25 0.26 -12.99
C GLY A 208 -7.56 1.52 -13.78
N ASN A 209 -8.78 2.03 -13.62
CA ASN A 209 -9.36 3.10 -14.41
C ASN A 209 -8.59 4.42 -14.31
N ARG A 210 -7.93 4.68 -13.17
CA ARG A 210 -7.17 5.91 -12.97
C ARG A 210 -5.92 5.96 -13.84
N LEU A 211 -5.25 4.83 -14.07
CA LEU A 211 -4.07 4.77 -14.92
C LEU A 211 -4.42 5.01 -16.38
N ASP A 212 -5.46 4.34 -16.85
CA ASP A 212 -5.95 4.52 -18.21
C ASP A 212 -6.45 5.95 -18.47
N PHE A 213 -7.08 6.55 -17.45
CA PHE A 213 -7.48 7.95 -17.50
C PHE A 213 -6.31 8.92 -17.61
N VAL A 214 -5.26 8.72 -16.79
CA VAL A 214 -4.05 9.54 -16.89
C VAL A 214 -3.38 9.37 -18.25
N LYS A 215 -3.36 8.15 -18.82
CA LYS A 215 -2.85 7.92 -20.18
C LYS A 215 -3.66 8.70 -21.24
N SER A 216 -4.99 8.69 -21.17
CA SER A 216 -5.82 9.40 -22.17
C SER A 216 -5.69 10.92 -22.10
N HIS A 217 -5.33 11.47 -20.94
CA HIS A 217 -5.19 12.91 -20.71
C HIS A 217 -3.73 13.37 -20.57
N ILE A 218 -2.76 12.51 -20.91
CA ILE A 218 -1.34 12.80 -20.68
C ILE A 218 -0.82 13.99 -21.51
N HIS A 219 -1.51 14.32 -22.59
CA HIS A 219 -1.25 15.49 -23.43
C HIS A 219 -1.53 16.83 -22.73
N LEU A 220 -2.33 16.83 -21.66
CA LEU A 220 -2.60 18.03 -20.84
C LEU A 220 -1.56 18.24 -19.74
N MET A 221 -0.67 17.27 -19.53
CA MET A 221 0.30 17.31 -18.45
C MET A 221 1.48 18.22 -18.76
N THR A 222 1.95 18.93 -17.73
CA THR A 222 3.27 19.57 -17.70
C THR A 222 4.29 18.62 -17.08
N VAL A 223 5.58 18.90 -17.24
CA VAL A 223 6.66 18.12 -16.60
C VAL A 223 6.52 18.10 -15.07
N ASN A 224 6.13 19.22 -14.46
CA ASN A 224 5.87 19.31 -13.02
C ASN A 224 4.71 18.40 -12.56
N SER A 225 3.63 18.34 -13.34
CA SER A 225 2.52 17.41 -13.05
C SER A 225 2.93 15.95 -13.25
N LEU A 226 3.81 15.67 -14.22
CA LEU A 226 4.39 14.34 -14.43
C LEU A 226 5.25 13.93 -13.25
N ASP A 227 6.15 14.79 -12.75
CA ASP A 227 6.97 14.47 -11.57
C ASP A 227 6.11 14.21 -10.33
N SER A 228 5.05 15.00 -10.15
CA SER A 228 4.09 14.83 -9.07
C SER A 228 3.44 13.44 -9.13
N ILE A 229 3.00 13.01 -10.33
CA ILE A 229 2.44 11.68 -10.53
C ILE A 229 3.48 10.57 -10.30
N LEU A 230 4.67 10.71 -10.87
CA LEU A 230 5.74 9.72 -10.74
C LEU A 230 6.18 9.55 -9.28
N SER A 231 6.16 10.64 -8.50
CA SER A 231 6.47 10.62 -7.07
C SER A 231 5.51 9.77 -6.24
N LEU A 232 4.27 9.55 -6.71
CA LEU A 232 3.29 8.70 -6.02
C LEU A 232 3.65 7.20 -6.07
N PHE A 233 4.51 6.80 -6.99
CA PHE A 233 4.95 5.42 -7.14
C PHE A 233 6.27 5.21 -6.40
N GLU A 234 6.19 4.91 -5.11
CA GLU A 234 7.36 4.49 -4.35
C GLU A 234 7.69 3.01 -4.64
N PRO A 235 8.97 2.65 -4.90
CA PRO A 235 9.36 1.31 -5.34
C PRO A 235 8.97 0.17 -4.40
N HIS A 236 8.76 0.47 -3.12
CA HIS A 236 8.48 -0.54 -2.09
C HIS A 236 6.98 -0.81 -1.92
N LEU A 237 6.10 0.05 -2.46
CA LEU A 237 4.65 -0.12 -2.33
C LEU A 237 4.07 -0.98 -3.44
N PHE A 238 4.73 -1.07 -4.61
CA PHE A 238 4.15 -1.71 -5.79
C PHE A 238 5.17 -2.49 -6.62
N GLY A 239 4.92 -3.79 -6.83
CA GLY A 239 5.80 -4.67 -7.61
C GLY A 239 6.01 -4.22 -9.06
N ASN A 240 5.05 -3.47 -9.63
CA ASN A 240 5.08 -2.99 -11.01
C ASN A 240 5.29 -1.47 -11.12
N ALA A 241 5.69 -0.79 -10.04
CA ALA A 241 5.88 0.68 -10.03
C ALA A 241 6.76 1.16 -11.19
N TRP A 242 7.84 0.42 -11.46
CA TRP A 242 8.80 0.74 -12.52
C TRP A 242 8.16 0.71 -13.91
N GLU A 243 7.38 -0.33 -14.22
CA GLU A 243 6.72 -0.50 -15.52
C GLU A 243 5.68 0.61 -15.75
N ILE A 244 4.95 0.98 -14.70
CA ILE A 244 3.96 2.06 -14.77
C ILE A 244 4.66 3.42 -15.00
N LYS A 245 5.73 3.71 -14.26
CA LYS A 245 6.52 4.94 -14.45
C LYS A 245 7.04 5.05 -15.89
N ASN A 246 7.63 3.97 -16.41
CA ASN A 246 8.15 3.95 -17.78
C ASN A 246 7.05 4.13 -18.81
N THR A 247 5.91 3.45 -18.62
CA THR A 247 4.75 3.60 -19.51
C THR A 247 4.27 5.03 -19.53
N LEU A 248 4.10 5.66 -18.36
CA LEU A 248 3.65 7.05 -18.25
C LEU A 248 4.62 8.02 -18.93
N VAL A 249 5.92 7.87 -18.71
CA VAL A 249 6.92 8.74 -19.34
C VAL A 249 6.94 8.57 -20.87
N ASN A 250 6.84 7.33 -21.35
CA ASN A 250 6.78 7.06 -22.79
C ASN A 250 5.52 7.65 -23.43
N GLU A 251 4.36 7.48 -22.81
CA GLU A 251 3.11 8.08 -23.31
C GLU A 251 3.15 9.61 -23.24
N PHE A 252 3.78 10.19 -22.21
CA PHE A 252 3.97 11.63 -22.08
C PHE A 252 4.84 12.20 -23.22
N LEU A 253 5.95 11.54 -23.53
CA LEU A 253 6.84 11.95 -24.62
C LEU A 253 6.20 11.77 -26.00
N LYS A 254 5.42 10.71 -26.20
CA LYS A 254 4.62 10.53 -27.42
C LYS A 254 3.61 11.66 -27.61
N ALA A 255 2.96 12.08 -26.53
CA ALA A 255 2.00 13.19 -26.56
C ALA A 255 2.68 14.57 -26.72
N ASN A 256 3.95 14.68 -26.34
CA ASN A 256 4.73 15.91 -26.37
C ASN A 256 6.03 15.74 -27.20
N PRO A 257 5.94 15.59 -28.53
CA PRO A 257 7.09 15.24 -29.38
C PRO A 257 8.18 16.32 -29.45
N HIS A 258 7.89 17.53 -28.97
CA HIS A 258 8.86 18.63 -28.84
C HIS A 258 9.75 18.48 -27.59
N LEU A 259 9.34 17.63 -26.62
CA LEU A 259 10.12 17.30 -25.45
C LEU A 259 10.93 16.03 -25.71
N SER A 260 12.16 16.02 -25.23
CA SER A 260 12.99 14.82 -25.15
C SER A 260 13.12 14.36 -23.70
N VAL A 261 13.53 13.11 -23.49
CA VAL A 261 13.91 12.64 -22.15
C VAL A 261 14.93 13.57 -21.49
N PHE A 262 15.85 14.11 -22.29
CA PHE A 262 16.89 15.03 -21.85
C PHE A 262 16.35 16.36 -21.33
N SER A 263 15.31 16.91 -21.97
CA SER A 263 14.70 18.17 -21.51
C SER A 263 13.89 18.01 -20.24
N ILE A 264 13.32 16.82 -19.98
CA ILE A 264 12.45 16.62 -18.81
C ILE A 264 13.23 16.17 -17.57
N LEU A 265 14.33 15.41 -17.74
CA LEU A 265 15.09 14.85 -16.60
C LEU A 265 15.51 15.88 -15.54
N PRO A 266 16.06 17.06 -15.89
CA PRO A 266 16.46 18.06 -14.89
C PRO A 266 15.30 18.59 -14.03
N GLU A 267 14.07 18.53 -14.55
CA GLU A 267 12.87 19.00 -13.86
C GLU A 267 12.22 17.91 -13.00
N LEU A 268 12.62 16.64 -13.18
CA LEU A 268 12.16 15.52 -12.36
C LEU A 268 13.01 15.37 -11.09
N LYS A 269 12.42 14.84 -10.02
CA LYS A 269 13.18 14.49 -8.83
C LYS A 269 14.20 13.38 -9.12
N PRO A 270 15.39 13.39 -8.50
CA PRO A 270 16.45 12.41 -8.77
C PRO A 270 16.04 10.94 -8.61
N ASN A 271 15.10 10.64 -7.70
CA ASN A 271 14.58 9.29 -7.50
C ASN A 271 13.73 8.78 -8.68
N ASN A 272 13.25 9.66 -9.56
CA ASN A 272 12.52 9.32 -10.78
C ASN A 272 13.46 9.13 -11.99
N TRP A 273 14.71 9.60 -11.92
CA TRP A 273 15.65 9.54 -13.05
C TRP A 273 16.00 8.11 -13.44
N VAL A 274 16.36 7.28 -12.45
CA VAL A 274 16.86 5.92 -12.72
C VAL A 274 15.84 5.05 -13.44
N PRO A 275 14.56 4.95 -13.00
CA PRO A 275 13.54 4.22 -13.75
C PRO A 275 13.41 4.68 -15.20
N ILE A 276 13.34 6.00 -15.41
CA ILE A 276 13.13 6.64 -16.71
C ILE A 276 14.30 6.39 -17.64
N LEU A 277 15.53 6.57 -17.15
CA LEU A 277 16.75 6.32 -17.90
C LEU A 277 16.84 4.86 -18.30
N CYS A 278 16.55 3.92 -17.39
CA CYS A 278 16.53 2.50 -17.71
C CYS A 278 15.49 2.17 -18.79
N GLY A 279 14.24 2.65 -18.64
CA GLY A 279 13.19 2.44 -19.63
C GLY A 279 13.49 3.08 -20.98
N TYR A 280 14.11 4.26 -21.00
CA TYR A 280 14.52 4.91 -22.24
C TYR A 280 15.67 4.17 -22.92
N ILE A 281 16.68 3.72 -22.17
CA ILE A 281 17.81 2.93 -22.71
C ILE A 281 17.30 1.61 -23.30
N GLU A 282 16.35 0.94 -22.64
CA GLU A 282 15.76 -0.30 -23.16
C GLU A 282 15.02 -0.09 -24.50
N ASN A 283 14.33 1.04 -24.66
CA ASN A 283 13.53 1.33 -25.86
C ASN A 283 14.32 2.09 -26.96
N ASN A 284 15.39 2.80 -26.59
CA ASN A 284 16.16 3.70 -27.46
C ASN A 284 17.67 3.52 -27.23
N PHE A 285 18.14 2.28 -27.32
CA PHE A 285 19.47 1.83 -26.92
C PHE A 285 20.63 2.73 -27.39
N GLN A 286 20.59 3.20 -28.64
CA GLN A 286 21.66 4.04 -29.21
C GLN A 286 21.72 5.44 -28.59
N GLU A 287 20.56 6.07 -28.34
CA GLU A 287 20.48 7.39 -27.70
C GLU A 287 20.74 7.30 -26.19
N GLY A 288 20.33 6.19 -25.57
CA GLY A 288 20.61 5.88 -24.18
C GLY A 288 22.09 5.70 -23.86
N ILE A 289 22.88 5.16 -24.80
CA ILE A 289 24.35 5.06 -24.67
C ILE A 289 25.02 6.43 -24.72
N ALA A 290 24.59 7.31 -25.65
CA ALA A 290 25.10 8.67 -25.73
C ALA A 290 24.84 9.47 -24.44
N LEU A 291 23.67 9.26 -23.83
CA LEU A 291 23.27 9.84 -22.55
C LEU A 291 24.16 9.39 -21.38
N ALA A 292 24.34 8.08 -21.23
CA ALA A 292 25.20 7.52 -20.19
C ALA A 292 26.62 8.09 -20.27
N ASN A 293 27.13 8.27 -21.49
CA ASN A 293 28.45 8.85 -21.72
C ASN A 293 28.49 10.36 -21.39
N SER A 294 27.44 11.13 -21.70
CA SER A 294 27.39 12.58 -21.37
C SER A 294 27.27 12.87 -19.86
N LEU A 295 26.52 12.05 -19.12
CA LEU A 295 26.33 12.19 -17.67
C LEU A 295 27.55 11.75 -16.85
N LEU A 296 28.46 10.99 -17.46
CA LEU A 296 29.69 10.51 -16.82
C LEU A 296 30.87 11.51 -16.90
N GLY A 297 30.68 12.66 -17.55
CA GLY A 297 31.66 13.74 -17.62
C GLY A 297 32.72 13.53 -18.70
N SER A 298 32.91 14.55 -19.53
CA SER A 298 33.89 14.63 -20.60
C SER A 298 35.19 15.29 -20.11
N GLU A 299 36.28 14.53 -20.04
CA GLU A 299 37.58 15.09 -20.41
C GLU A 299 37.82 14.74 -21.89
N ARG A 300 37.59 15.76 -22.74
CA ARG A 300 37.87 15.92 -24.18
C ARG A 300 36.60 16.19 -25.00
N SER A 301 36.42 17.46 -25.36
CA SER A 301 35.57 17.90 -26.48
C SER A 301 36.28 17.60 -27.80
N ILE A 302 35.51 17.37 -28.89
CA ILE A 302 35.81 17.87 -30.25
C ILE A 302 34.49 18.17 -31.00
N ASP A 303 34.54 19.25 -31.79
CA ASP A 303 33.50 19.98 -32.52
C ASP A 303 32.73 19.27 -33.67
N GLY A 304 31.48 19.70 -33.87
CA GLY A 304 30.91 20.23 -35.14
C GLY A 304 30.52 19.29 -36.30
N GLY A 305 29.26 19.39 -36.77
CA GLY A 305 28.88 19.04 -38.16
C GLY A 305 27.44 18.54 -38.40
N TYR A 306 26.74 19.12 -39.38
CA TYR A 306 25.32 18.94 -39.73
C TYR A 306 24.92 17.59 -40.37
N ILE A 307 23.61 17.29 -40.29
CA ILE A 307 22.88 16.18 -40.94
C ILE A 307 22.80 16.38 -42.46
N HIS A 308 23.19 15.39 -43.27
CA HIS A 308 22.47 14.99 -44.51
C HIS A 308 22.81 13.58 -45.01
N THR A 309 21.74 12.85 -45.36
CA THR A 309 21.64 11.68 -46.23
C THR A 309 22.49 10.42 -45.95
N GLY A 310 21.87 9.46 -45.25
CA GLY A 310 21.86 8.04 -45.63
C GLY A 310 23.18 7.29 -45.78
N LYS A 311 23.45 6.42 -44.78
CA LYS A 311 24.53 5.39 -44.66
C LYS A 311 25.87 5.91 -44.15
N VAL A 312 26.30 5.41 -42.98
CA VAL A 312 27.67 5.55 -42.48
C VAL A 312 28.19 4.19 -41.99
N ARG A 313 29.29 3.73 -42.59
CA ARG A 313 30.31 2.90 -41.93
C ARG A 313 31.15 3.84 -41.08
N TYR A 314 31.34 3.53 -39.80
CA TYR A 314 32.23 4.27 -38.92
C TYR A 314 33.69 3.84 -39.12
N ASN A 315 34.59 4.83 -39.24
CA ASN A 315 36.03 4.66 -39.13
C ASN A 315 36.51 5.11 -37.74
N ASN A 316 37.34 4.26 -37.14
CA ASN A 316 38.23 4.47 -35.98
C ASN A 316 37.62 4.38 -34.56
N ASN A 317 37.47 3.11 -34.14
CA ASN A 317 37.91 2.48 -32.89
C ASN A 317 37.81 3.26 -31.57
N GLU A 318 36.65 3.19 -30.93
CA GLU A 318 36.48 2.42 -29.68
C GLU A 318 34.98 2.25 -29.39
N MET A 319 34.46 1.04 -29.63
CA MET A 319 33.13 0.64 -29.19
C MET A 319 33.25 0.21 -27.73
N TYR A 320 32.59 0.91 -26.80
CA TYR A 320 32.43 0.38 -25.45
C TYR A 320 31.64 -0.93 -25.52
N SER A 321 32.24 -2.03 -25.09
CA SER A 321 31.53 -3.30 -25.00
C SER A 321 30.49 -3.22 -23.87
N ASN A 322 29.38 -3.96 -24.00
CA ASN A 322 28.36 -4.10 -22.94
C ASN A 322 28.99 -4.44 -21.56
N GLU A 323 30.16 -5.07 -21.58
CA GLU A 323 31.00 -5.40 -20.44
C GLU A 323 31.54 -4.17 -19.69
N SER A 324 32.02 -3.14 -20.38
CA SER A 324 32.52 -1.90 -19.75
C SER A 324 31.41 -1.13 -19.02
N ILE A 325 30.18 -1.19 -19.54
CA ILE A 325 29.01 -0.51 -18.94
C ILE A 325 28.59 -1.21 -17.64
N LEU A 326 28.57 -2.55 -17.63
CA LEU A 326 28.23 -3.35 -16.45
C LEU A 326 29.21 -3.12 -15.29
N LEU A 327 30.50 -3.04 -15.60
CA LEU A 327 31.56 -2.80 -14.60
C LEU A 327 31.45 -1.43 -13.92
N ASN A 328 30.81 -0.45 -14.58
CA ASN A 328 30.61 0.90 -14.04
C ASN A 328 29.29 1.07 -13.27
N LEU A 329 28.26 0.29 -13.60
CA LEU A 329 26.94 0.38 -12.97
C LEU A 329 26.81 -0.44 -11.68
N ILE A 330 27.35 -1.67 -11.66
CA ILE A 330 27.24 -2.58 -10.51
C ILE A 330 27.80 -1.97 -9.20
N PRO A 331 28.94 -1.24 -9.19
CA PRO A 331 29.44 -0.58 -7.99
C PRO A 331 28.49 0.46 -7.39
N LYS A 332 27.69 1.14 -8.24
CA LYS A 332 26.82 2.26 -7.85
C LYS A 332 25.48 1.82 -7.28
N MET A 333 25.12 0.54 -7.39
CA MET A 333 23.90 0.00 -6.80
C MET A 333 24.04 -0.11 -5.28
N ILE A 334 23.02 0.33 -4.54
CA ILE A 334 23.08 0.42 -3.07
C ILE A 334 22.79 -0.92 -2.41
N TYR A 335 21.91 -1.74 -3.01
CA TYR A 335 21.43 -2.97 -2.40
C TYR A 335 22.13 -4.23 -2.97
N PRO A 336 22.66 -5.13 -2.12
CA PRO A 336 23.40 -6.29 -2.60
C PRO A 336 22.58 -7.24 -3.50
N GLN A 337 21.30 -7.42 -3.19
CA GLN A 337 20.38 -8.25 -4.00
C GLN A 337 20.15 -7.68 -5.41
N GLN A 338 20.18 -6.35 -5.56
CA GLN A 338 20.08 -5.70 -6.87
C GLN A 338 21.37 -5.88 -7.68
N LYS A 339 22.54 -5.81 -7.03
CA LYS A 339 23.83 -6.12 -7.67
C LYS A 339 23.86 -7.54 -8.24
N LEU A 340 23.43 -8.52 -7.44
CA LEU A 340 23.37 -9.92 -7.86
C LEU A 340 22.40 -10.13 -9.03
N LYS A 341 21.18 -9.59 -8.92
CA LYS A 341 20.15 -9.70 -9.98
C LYS A 341 20.63 -9.08 -11.30
N ALA A 342 21.20 -7.88 -11.24
CA ALA A 342 21.75 -7.20 -12.40
C ALA A 342 22.91 -7.99 -13.03
N ALA A 343 23.81 -8.53 -12.21
CA ALA A 343 24.93 -9.34 -12.69
C ALA A 343 24.46 -10.62 -13.38
N LYS A 344 23.51 -11.35 -12.78
CA LYS A 344 22.95 -12.59 -13.35
C LYS A 344 22.24 -12.36 -14.69
N ASN A 345 21.40 -11.33 -14.77
CA ASN A 345 20.63 -11.04 -15.98
C ASN A 345 21.50 -10.68 -17.18
N ASN A 346 22.74 -10.23 -16.94
CA ASN A 346 23.63 -9.75 -17.98
C ASN A 346 24.84 -10.65 -18.21
N ILE A 347 24.85 -11.85 -17.62
CA ILE A 347 26.02 -12.72 -17.60
C ILE A 347 26.48 -13.13 -19.01
N ASN A 348 25.54 -13.31 -19.94
CA ASN A 348 25.81 -13.68 -21.32
C ASN A 348 26.55 -12.60 -22.13
N TYR A 349 26.61 -11.37 -21.60
CA TYR A 349 27.33 -10.24 -22.24
C TYR A 349 28.76 -10.07 -21.72
N ILE A 350 29.15 -10.81 -20.68
CA ILE A 350 30.50 -10.77 -20.11
C ILE A 350 31.38 -11.76 -20.87
N LYS A 351 32.32 -11.24 -21.64
CA LYS A 351 33.18 -12.06 -22.51
C LYS A 351 34.55 -12.36 -21.91
N ASN A 352 35.02 -11.52 -20.99
CA ASN A 352 36.36 -11.63 -20.45
C ASN A 352 36.37 -12.08 -18.98
N LEU A 353 37.34 -12.94 -18.65
CA LEU A 353 37.56 -13.46 -17.31
C LEU A 353 37.78 -12.36 -16.26
N SER A 354 38.49 -11.29 -16.64
CA SER A 354 38.76 -10.13 -15.77
C SER A 354 37.49 -9.46 -15.24
N SER A 355 36.44 -9.43 -16.06
CA SER A 355 35.16 -8.80 -15.70
C SER A 355 34.35 -9.68 -14.74
N TYR A 356 34.38 -11.00 -14.92
CA TYR A 356 33.82 -11.94 -13.94
C TYR A 356 34.50 -11.77 -12.58
N ILE A 357 35.83 -11.67 -12.56
CA ILE A 357 36.62 -11.46 -11.34
C ILE A 357 36.27 -10.12 -10.67
N ALA A 358 36.14 -9.05 -11.45
CA ALA A 358 35.77 -7.74 -10.95
C ALA A 358 34.38 -7.75 -10.30
N ILE A 359 33.38 -8.34 -10.97
CA ILE A 359 32.00 -8.44 -10.45
C ILE A 359 31.96 -9.28 -9.18
N VAL A 360 32.65 -10.43 -9.13
CA VAL A 360 32.74 -11.27 -7.92
C VAL A 360 33.35 -10.50 -6.75
N LYS A 361 34.38 -9.68 -6.99
CA LYS A 361 34.98 -8.84 -5.93
C LYS A 361 34.03 -7.74 -5.42
N MET A 362 33.07 -7.30 -6.23
CA MET A 362 32.07 -6.28 -5.88
C MET A 362 30.85 -6.81 -5.10
N LEU A 363 30.63 -8.13 -5.12
CA LEU A 363 29.55 -8.80 -4.39
C LEU A 363 29.98 -9.16 -2.96
N ASP A 364 29.03 -9.22 -2.03
CA ASP A 364 29.26 -9.81 -0.71
C ASP A 364 29.41 -11.34 -0.78
N GLU A 365 29.89 -11.94 0.30
CA GLU A 365 30.22 -13.37 0.35
C GLU A 365 29.04 -14.30 0.01
N SER A 366 27.83 -13.96 0.49
CA SER A 366 26.62 -14.74 0.18
C SER A 366 26.26 -14.70 -1.30
N ASN A 367 26.38 -13.53 -1.94
CA ASN A 367 26.02 -13.32 -3.33
C ASN A 367 27.12 -13.76 -4.31
N ARG A 368 28.39 -13.83 -3.87
CA ARG A 368 29.53 -14.31 -4.67
C ARG A 368 29.32 -15.74 -5.16
N MET A 369 29.01 -16.64 -4.23
CA MET A 369 28.84 -18.06 -4.57
C MET A 369 27.62 -18.29 -5.47
N GLU A 370 26.59 -17.48 -5.29
CA GLU A 370 25.40 -17.55 -6.13
C GLU A 370 25.64 -17.04 -7.55
N PHE A 371 26.45 -16.00 -7.72
CA PHE A 371 26.86 -15.50 -9.03
C PHE A 371 27.84 -16.44 -9.73
N ILE A 372 28.81 -17.02 -9.00
CA ILE A 372 29.80 -17.97 -9.54
C ILE A 372 29.11 -19.18 -10.18
N LYS A 373 28.01 -19.67 -9.60
CA LYS A 373 27.21 -20.77 -10.18
C LYS A 373 26.61 -20.44 -11.55
N CYS A 374 26.48 -19.17 -11.90
CA CYS A 374 25.94 -18.74 -13.19
C CYS A 374 27.02 -18.56 -14.27
N ILE A 375 28.32 -18.49 -13.89
CA ILE A 375 29.43 -18.32 -14.83
C ILE A 375 29.62 -19.63 -15.63
N PRO A 376 29.97 -19.61 -16.93
CA PRO A 376 30.25 -20.84 -17.68
C PRO A 376 31.37 -21.68 -17.04
N GLU A 377 31.22 -23.01 -17.02
CA GLU A 377 32.11 -23.94 -16.30
C GLU A 377 33.64 -23.79 -16.54
N PRO A 378 34.17 -23.48 -17.74
CA PRO A 378 35.61 -23.30 -17.86
C PRO A 378 36.13 -22.08 -17.08
N ALA A 379 35.30 -21.03 -16.92
CA ALA A 379 35.69 -19.80 -16.23
C ALA A 379 35.44 -19.84 -14.71
N GLN A 380 34.54 -20.70 -14.22
CA GLN A 380 34.23 -20.78 -12.78
C GLN A 380 35.48 -21.07 -11.93
N SER A 381 36.28 -22.05 -12.34
CA SER A 381 37.46 -22.50 -11.58
C SER A 381 38.54 -21.42 -11.49
N GLU A 382 38.73 -20.64 -12.56
CA GLU A 382 39.70 -19.54 -12.61
C GLU A 382 39.23 -18.32 -11.81
N VAL A 383 37.94 -18.00 -11.88
CA VAL A 383 37.32 -16.93 -11.08
C VAL A 383 37.40 -17.23 -9.58
N ILE A 384 37.15 -18.47 -9.16
CA ILE A 384 37.29 -18.91 -7.76
C ILE A 384 38.73 -18.74 -7.28
N LYS A 385 39.72 -19.22 -8.05
CA LYS A 385 41.15 -19.08 -7.73
C LYS A 385 41.57 -17.60 -7.62
N ALA A 386 41.13 -16.76 -8.56
CA ALA A 386 41.47 -15.35 -8.59
C ALA A 386 40.74 -14.51 -7.51
N ALA A 387 39.56 -14.94 -7.08
CA ALA A 387 38.81 -14.33 -5.98
C ALA A 387 39.37 -14.69 -4.60
N GLN A 388 39.99 -15.87 -4.48
CA GLN A 388 40.65 -16.35 -3.25
C GLN A 388 42.11 -15.86 -3.10
N ALA A 389 42.71 -15.32 -4.17
CA ALA A 389 44.06 -14.77 -4.10
C ALA A 389 44.12 -13.58 -3.11
N PRO A 390 45.09 -13.55 -2.18
CA PRO A 390 45.26 -12.44 -1.26
C PRO A 390 45.43 -11.14 -2.05
N SER A 391 44.71 -10.10 -1.64
CA SER A 391 44.78 -8.80 -2.31
C SER A 391 46.22 -8.29 -2.21
N ILE A 392 46.89 -8.15 -3.35
CA ILE A 392 48.20 -7.49 -3.40
C ILE A 392 48.00 -6.09 -2.78
N PRO A 393 48.79 -5.69 -1.77
CA PRO A 393 48.65 -4.38 -1.17
C PRO A 393 48.83 -3.32 -2.25
N ILE A 394 47.74 -2.61 -2.54
CA ILE A 394 47.75 -1.45 -3.43
C ILE A 394 48.72 -0.46 -2.79
N ILE A 395 49.76 -0.07 -3.52
CA ILE A 395 50.74 0.92 -3.10
C ILE A 395 49.97 2.15 -2.61
N ASN A 396 50.14 2.45 -1.33
CA ASN A 396 49.41 3.48 -0.63
C ASN A 396 49.69 4.83 -1.30
N ALA A 397 48.65 5.48 -1.85
CA ALA A 397 48.74 6.79 -2.50
C ALA A 397 49.38 7.87 -1.60
N ASN A 398 49.43 7.63 -0.28
CA ASN A 398 50.09 8.50 0.68
C ASN A 398 51.63 8.52 0.55
N ALA A 399 52.26 7.53 -0.08
CA ALA A 399 53.72 7.52 -0.28
C ALA A 399 54.18 8.58 -1.32
N LEU A 400 53.34 8.88 -2.31
CA LEU A 400 53.61 9.89 -3.34
C LEU A 400 53.46 11.34 -2.85
N ASN A 401 52.75 11.57 -1.74
CA ASN A 401 52.60 12.90 -1.14
C ASN A 401 53.85 13.37 -0.34
N SER A 402 54.88 12.52 -0.23
CA SER A 402 56.13 12.85 0.49
C SER A 402 57.16 13.62 -0.35
N ILE A 403 56.94 13.75 -1.67
CA ILE A 403 57.81 14.51 -2.58
C ILE A 403 57.24 15.94 -2.68
N GLY A 404 57.60 16.78 -1.71
CA GLY A 404 57.03 18.11 -1.50
C GLY A 404 57.30 19.12 -2.62
N MET A 405 56.44 19.16 -3.64
CA MET A 405 56.46 20.22 -4.68
C MET A 405 55.12 20.95 -4.89
N PHE A 406 54.11 20.74 -4.04
CA PHE A 406 52.85 21.48 -4.14
C PHE A 406 52.48 22.14 -2.82
N ALA A 407 52.24 23.46 -2.87
CA ALA A 407 51.74 24.24 -1.76
C ALA A 407 50.44 23.62 -1.20
N PRO A 408 50.24 23.60 0.14
CA PRO A 408 49.09 22.96 0.74
C PRO A 408 47.83 23.75 0.36
N LYS A 409 47.07 23.22 -0.60
CA LYS A 409 45.65 23.55 -0.70
C LYS A 409 45.04 23.15 0.64
N VAL A 410 44.58 24.15 1.40
CA VAL A 410 43.73 23.94 2.58
C VAL A 410 42.50 23.19 2.09
N ASN A 411 42.58 21.86 2.21
CA ASN A 411 41.54 20.95 1.77
C ASN A 411 40.47 21.01 2.86
N SER A 412 39.59 22.00 2.78
CA SER A 412 38.39 22.12 3.59
C SER A 412 37.39 21.03 3.19
N GLN A 413 37.80 19.76 3.33
CA GLN A 413 36.88 18.65 3.35
C GLN A 413 36.19 18.72 4.70
N SER A 414 35.11 19.50 4.77
CA SER A 414 34.16 19.44 5.87
C SER A 414 33.75 17.99 6.01
N LYS A 415 34.28 17.32 7.04
CA LYS A 415 34.00 15.92 7.31
C LYS A 415 32.51 15.83 7.56
N GLU A 416 31.78 15.28 6.59
CA GLU A 416 30.34 15.13 6.65
C GLU A 416 29.99 14.34 7.92
N ILE A 417 29.42 15.03 8.91
CA ILE A 417 29.06 14.43 10.19
C ILE A 417 27.80 13.60 9.95
N LYS A 418 27.91 12.28 10.10
CA LYS A 418 26.80 11.34 9.89
C LYS A 418 26.13 11.02 11.21
N ILE A 419 24.82 11.20 11.28
CA ILE A 419 24.01 10.80 12.43
C ILE A 419 24.13 9.28 12.63
N PRO A 420 24.48 8.80 13.83
CA PRO A 420 24.51 7.37 14.13
C PRO A 420 23.16 6.70 13.87
N LYS A 421 23.16 5.56 13.16
CA LYS A 421 21.93 4.83 12.81
C LYS A 421 21.10 4.43 14.02
N VAL A 422 21.74 4.20 15.17
CA VAL A 422 21.08 3.84 16.44
C VAL A 422 20.21 4.97 17.00
N PHE A 423 20.44 6.22 16.59
CA PHE A 423 19.61 7.36 16.98
C PHE A 423 18.38 7.53 16.10
N ILE A 424 18.31 6.83 14.96
CA ILE A 424 17.22 6.93 14.00
C ILE A 424 16.17 5.87 14.30
N CYS A 425 14.93 6.29 14.51
CA CYS A 425 13.81 5.38 14.70
C CYS A 425 13.57 4.53 13.44
N PRO A 426 13.45 3.19 13.56
CA PRO A 426 13.16 2.32 12.42
C PRO A 426 11.81 2.62 11.74
N LEU A 427 10.82 3.15 12.47
CA LEU A 427 9.49 3.49 11.95
C LEU A 427 9.48 4.86 11.26
N THR A 428 9.90 5.91 11.96
CA THR A 428 9.79 7.29 11.44
C THR A 428 10.91 7.67 10.48
N LYS A 429 12.02 6.91 10.49
CA LYS A 429 13.27 7.23 9.79
C LYS A 429 13.85 8.60 10.17
N LYS A 430 13.49 9.11 11.35
CA LYS A 430 13.99 10.36 11.94
C LYS A 430 14.72 10.08 13.25
N MET A 431 15.52 11.04 13.70
CA MET A 431 16.14 10.97 15.03
C MET A 431 15.05 10.87 16.11
N MET A 432 15.25 9.98 17.08
CA MET A 432 14.33 9.80 18.20
C MET A 432 14.41 10.98 19.16
N HIS A 433 13.25 11.42 19.64
CA HIS A 433 13.13 12.40 20.72
C HIS A 433 12.80 11.71 22.05
N ASP A 434 11.98 10.65 22.02
CA ASP A 434 11.61 9.87 23.19
C ASP A 434 11.81 8.37 22.90
N PRO A 435 13.07 7.89 22.97
CA PRO A 435 13.39 6.51 22.65
C PRO A 435 12.80 5.54 23.69
N VAL A 436 12.10 4.52 23.21
CA VAL A 436 11.53 3.44 24.02
C VAL A 436 11.89 2.08 23.43
N ILE A 437 12.23 1.14 24.32
CA ILE A 437 12.44 -0.26 23.98
C ILE A 437 11.09 -0.97 24.01
N PHE A 438 10.74 -1.65 22.92
CA PHE A 438 9.62 -2.58 22.91
C PHE A 438 10.08 -3.95 23.45
N LYS A 439 9.48 -4.42 24.54
CA LYS A 439 9.86 -5.69 25.19
C LYS A 439 9.65 -6.93 24.32
N GLY A 440 8.84 -6.83 23.26
CA GLY A 440 8.55 -7.95 22.36
C GLY A 440 9.74 -8.32 21.47
N ASP A 441 10.53 -7.35 21.05
CA ASP A 441 11.65 -7.56 20.10
C ASP A 441 12.97 -6.91 20.53
N PHE A 442 12.98 -6.23 21.68
CA PHE A 442 14.12 -5.50 22.25
C PHE A 442 14.71 -4.41 21.34
N ASN A 443 13.94 -3.90 20.37
CA ASN A 443 14.35 -2.79 19.52
C ASN A 443 13.88 -1.45 20.11
N THR A 444 14.63 -0.38 19.83
CA THR A 444 14.31 0.98 20.27
C THR A 444 13.60 1.77 19.16
N TYR A 445 12.52 2.45 19.55
CA TYR A 445 11.66 3.22 18.67
C TYR A 445 11.35 4.59 19.27
N GLU A 446 10.85 5.50 18.44
CA GLU A 446 10.23 6.74 18.90
C GLU A 446 8.87 6.41 19.55
N ARG A 447 8.65 6.84 20.80
CA ARG A 447 7.46 6.47 21.61
C ARG A 447 6.15 6.71 20.87
N SER A 448 6.00 7.89 20.26
CA SER A 448 4.78 8.29 19.57
C SER A 448 4.46 7.34 18.41
N ALA A 449 5.46 6.98 17.62
CA ALA A 449 5.32 6.10 16.46
C ALA A 449 5.00 4.64 16.85
N ILE A 450 5.74 4.07 17.81
CA ILE A 450 5.51 2.68 18.21
C ILE A 450 4.18 2.51 18.96
N THR A 451 3.74 3.51 19.71
CA THR A 451 2.43 3.49 20.39
C THR A 451 1.30 3.38 19.37
N GLN A 452 1.29 4.25 18.34
CA GLN A 452 0.30 4.21 17.27
C GLN A 452 0.32 2.87 16.52
N TYR A 453 1.52 2.33 16.25
CA TYR A 453 1.66 1.02 15.59
C TYR A 453 1.08 -0.12 16.43
N LEU A 454 1.38 -0.16 17.73
CA LEU A 454 0.88 -1.20 18.65
C LEU A 454 -0.62 -1.06 18.95
N GLU A 455 -1.21 0.13 18.81
CA GLU A 455 -2.66 0.31 18.89
C GLU A 455 -3.38 -0.42 17.75
N LEU A 456 -2.86 -0.30 16.54
CA LEU A 456 -3.46 -0.86 15.32
C LEU A 456 -3.16 -2.36 15.15
N TYR A 457 -1.90 -2.76 15.30
CA TYR A 457 -1.44 -4.07 14.83
C TYR A 457 -1.18 -5.09 15.94
N LYS A 458 -0.97 -4.65 17.20
CA LYS A 458 -0.68 -5.52 18.35
C LYS A 458 0.50 -6.49 18.12
N LYS A 459 1.51 -6.10 17.33
CA LYS A 459 2.71 -6.90 17.03
C LYS A 459 3.97 -6.04 16.82
N SER A 460 5.16 -6.62 16.86
CA SER A 460 6.43 -5.94 16.50
C SER A 460 6.39 -5.45 15.05
N PRO A 461 6.93 -4.25 14.75
CA PRO A 461 7.17 -3.80 13.38
C PRO A 461 8.30 -4.54 12.64
N LEU A 462 9.29 -5.06 13.36
CA LEU A 462 10.50 -5.66 12.76
C LEU A 462 10.46 -7.20 12.76
N THR A 463 9.98 -7.82 13.84
CA THR A 463 9.97 -9.28 14.00
C THR A 463 8.60 -9.91 13.79
N GLU A 464 7.54 -9.09 13.72
CA GLU A 464 6.14 -9.51 13.70
C GLU A 464 5.63 -10.25 14.94
N ASP A 465 6.42 -10.33 16.01
CA ASP A 465 6.03 -10.99 17.25
C ASP A 465 4.79 -10.32 17.89
N LYS A 466 3.78 -11.12 18.20
CA LYS A 466 2.48 -10.63 18.70
C LYS A 466 2.55 -10.30 20.19
N MET A 467 1.83 -9.25 20.58
CA MET A 467 1.55 -8.97 21.99
C MET A 467 0.66 -10.08 22.59
N GLN A 468 0.82 -10.35 23.88
CA GLN A 468 -0.05 -11.29 24.58
C GLN A 468 -1.49 -10.75 24.69
N PRO A 469 -2.53 -11.61 24.61
CA PRO A 469 -3.92 -11.16 24.77
C PRO A 469 -4.14 -10.42 26.09
N GLY A 470 -4.71 -9.20 26.03
CA GLY A 470 -5.00 -8.38 27.20
C GLY A 470 -3.82 -7.53 27.73
N GLN A 471 -2.64 -7.63 27.14
CA GLN A 471 -1.48 -6.83 27.54
C GLN A 471 -1.66 -5.35 27.13
N LYS A 472 -1.45 -4.41 28.07
CA LYS A 472 -1.54 -2.97 27.78
C LYS A 472 -0.24 -2.47 27.15
N ILE A 473 -0.35 -1.46 26.28
CA ILE A 473 0.81 -0.87 25.58
C ILE A 473 1.82 -0.26 26.58
N ALA A 474 1.33 0.36 27.65
CA ALA A 474 2.19 0.91 28.70
C ALA A 474 3.07 -0.14 29.40
N ASP A 475 2.66 -1.42 29.41
CA ASP A 475 3.41 -2.49 30.07
C ASP A 475 4.53 -3.06 29.19
N VAL A 476 4.44 -2.88 27.87
CA VAL A 476 5.39 -3.41 26.87
C VAL A 476 6.43 -2.41 26.39
N LEU A 477 6.21 -1.12 26.62
CA LEU A 477 7.17 -0.08 26.27
C LEU A 477 7.97 0.34 27.52
N LYS A 478 9.30 0.27 27.43
CA LYS A 478 10.21 0.73 28.49
C LYS A 478 11.01 1.91 27.96
N SER A 479 11.06 3.03 28.68
CA SER A 479 11.91 4.16 28.30
C SER A 479 13.38 3.75 28.23
N ASP A 480 14.07 4.19 27.17
CA ASP A 480 15.50 3.97 26.96
C ASP A 480 16.28 5.24 27.35
N SER A 481 16.39 5.49 28.65
CA SER A 481 17.00 6.73 29.18
C SER A 481 18.46 6.89 28.76
N LYS A 482 19.21 5.78 28.62
CA LYS A 482 20.61 5.81 28.18
C LYS A 482 20.74 6.29 26.75
N LEU A 483 19.89 5.78 25.84
CA LEU A 483 19.91 6.25 24.46
C LEU A 483 19.43 7.70 24.36
N ALA A 484 18.46 8.10 25.17
CA ALA A 484 18.02 9.50 25.25
C ALA A 484 19.18 10.43 25.65
N GLU A 485 19.94 10.08 26.69
CA GLU A 485 21.13 10.81 27.13
C GLU A 485 22.18 10.91 26.00
N SER A 486 22.49 9.81 25.30
CA SER A 486 23.43 9.83 24.18
C SER A 486 22.96 10.66 22.98
N ILE A 487 21.65 10.70 22.73
CA ILE A 487 21.07 11.55 21.68
C ILE A 487 21.20 13.03 22.06
N GLU A 488 20.96 13.39 23.31
CA GLU A 488 21.11 14.76 23.79
C GLU A 488 22.58 15.22 23.79
N GLU A 489 23.50 14.38 24.23
CA GLU A 489 24.95 14.64 24.14
C GLU A 489 25.36 14.89 22.68
N PHE A 490 24.89 14.05 21.75
CA PHE A 490 25.15 14.24 20.32
C PHE A 490 24.58 15.54 19.76
N LYS A 491 23.42 15.99 20.23
CA LYS A 491 22.85 17.29 19.83
C LYS A 491 23.67 18.48 20.35
N VAL A 492 24.24 18.34 21.54
CA VAL A 492 25.12 19.36 22.14
C VAL A 492 26.44 19.45 21.38
N ASP A 493 27.00 18.31 20.97
CA ASP A 493 28.27 18.24 20.22
C ASP A 493 28.13 18.68 18.76
N HIS A 494 26.93 18.53 18.18
CA HIS A 494 26.65 18.81 16.77
C HIS A 494 25.43 19.72 16.56
N PRO A 495 25.40 20.93 17.15
CA PRO A 495 24.25 21.83 17.05
C PRO A 495 23.93 22.24 15.60
N GLU A 496 24.93 22.26 14.73
CA GLU A 496 24.80 22.58 13.30
C GLU A 496 23.88 21.62 12.53
N LEU A 497 23.66 20.40 13.05
CA LEU A 497 22.75 19.43 12.42
C LEU A 497 21.27 19.67 12.77
N PHE A 498 20.98 20.46 13.81
CA PHE A 498 19.63 20.60 14.38
C PHE A 498 19.10 22.02 14.33
N TYR A 499 19.97 23.00 14.49
CA TYR A 499 19.62 24.41 14.41
C TYR A 499 20.08 24.94 13.06
N SER A 500 19.20 24.85 12.05
CA SER A 500 19.35 25.70 10.87
C SER A 500 19.26 27.14 11.37
N SER A 501 20.37 27.88 11.32
CA SER A 501 20.37 29.30 11.68
C SER A 501 19.22 29.98 10.94
N PRO A 502 18.30 30.69 11.63
CA PRO A 502 17.16 31.35 10.99
C PRO A 502 17.56 32.58 10.15
N ALA A 503 18.77 32.63 9.59
CA ALA A 503 19.35 33.80 8.95
C ALA A 503 19.79 33.50 7.51
N ASN A 504 18.88 33.76 6.57
CA ASN A 504 19.07 34.57 5.35
C ASN A 504 17.90 34.28 4.38
N ASN A 505 16.72 34.80 4.70
CA ASN A 505 15.63 35.05 3.75
C ASN A 505 15.30 36.54 3.80
#